data_AF-A0A2N7YHW3-F1
#
_entry.id   AF-A0A2N7YHW3-F1
#
_cell.length_a   1.000
_cell.length_b   1.000
_cell.length_c   1.000
_cell.angle_alpha   90.00
_cell.angle_beta   90.00
_cell.angle_gamma   90.00
#
_symmetry.space_group_name_H-M   'P 1'
#
loop_
_entity.id
_entity.type
_entity.pdbx_description
1 polymer ?
#
loop_
_entity_poly.entity_id
_entity_poly.type
_entity_poly.pdbx_seq_one_letter_code
_entity_poly.pdbx_strand_id
1 'polypeptide(L)'
;MSKRKPHNLQARIARSCRSLLASNHVAVVNIDPCGRQGMINYKSLKNIAPGKIGQAVCGIPHRRTIYLSALCIDARGDRYSKSVEVAPDGVYLSDHLEDVIEHCYKKLRDEANQSQIVASGWIAIPEAMSLDEAHAARIFEAVGAWHQEKVAA
;
A
#
# COMPACT_ATOMS: atom_id res chain seq x y z
N MET A 1 -33.57 23.85 25.04
CA MET A 1 -32.30 23.95 24.25
C MET A 1 -31.53 22.65 24.42
N SER A 2 -31.37 21.87 23.35
CA SER A 2 -30.57 20.65 23.38
C SER A 2 -29.12 20.97 23.75
N LYS A 3 -28.52 20.24 24.70
CA LYS A 3 -27.12 20.43 25.09
C LYS A 3 -26.23 20.28 23.85
N ARG A 4 -25.47 21.33 23.51
CA ARG A 4 -24.49 21.31 22.40
C ARG A 4 -23.51 20.15 22.64
N LYS A 5 -23.28 19.32 21.62
CA LYS A 5 -22.31 18.21 21.72
C LYS A 5 -20.95 18.75 22.20
N PRO A 6 -20.28 18.08 23.17
CA PRO A 6 -18.95 18.46 23.61
C PRO A 6 -17.97 18.56 22.45
N HIS A 7 -17.09 19.55 22.47
CA HIS A 7 -16.03 19.70 21.47
C HIS A 7 -15.04 18.54 21.59
N ASN A 8 -14.97 17.69 20.56
CA ASN A 8 -14.03 16.57 20.49
C ASN A 8 -12.94 16.89 19.46
N LEU A 9 -11.81 17.41 19.94
CA LEU A 9 -10.68 17.81 19.10
C LEU A 9 -10.03 16.61 18.39
N GLN A 10 -9.87 15.48 19.07
CA GLN A 10 -9.27 14.27 18.50
C GLN A 10 -10.09 13.75 17.32
N ALA A 11 -11.40 13.63 17.49
CA ALA A 11 -12.30 13.19 16.42
C ALA A 11 -12.29 14.18 15.24
N ARG A 12 -12.11 15.48 15.51
CA ARG A 12 -11.98 16.50 14.45
C ARG A 12 -10.68 16.33 13.67
N ILE A 13 -9.55 16.16 14.35
CA ILE A 13 -8.24 15.94 13.72
C ILE A 13 -8.28 14.66 12.88
N ALA A 14 -8.82 13.56 13.42
CA ALA A 14 -8.91 12.29 12.69
C ALA A 14 -9.73 12.41 11.39
N ARG A 15 -10.84 13.15 11.41
CA ARG A 15 -11.62 13.44 10.19
C ARG A 15 -10.83 14.27 9.19
N SER A 16 -10.13 15.32 9.64
CA SER A 16 -9.28 16.14 8.78
C SER A 16 -8.16 15.33 8.14
N CYS A 17 -7.50 14.44 8.89
CA CYS A 17 -6.48 13.53 8.36
C CYS A 17 -7.06 12.61 7.29
N ARG A 18 -8.19 11.93 7.55
CA ARG A 18 -8.82 11.05 6.54
C ARG A 18 -9.21 11.81 5.28
N SER A 19 -9.78 13.01 5.43
CA SER A 19 -10.11 13.88 4.29
C SER A 19 -8.88 14.27 3.49
N LEU A 20 -7.75 14.55 4.14
CA LEU A 20 -6.48 14.86 3.50
C LEU A 20 -5.98 13.67 2.67
N LEU A 21 -6.01 12.45 3.24
CA LEU A 21 -5.58 11.23 2.54
C LEU A 21 -6.45 10.90 1.33
N ALA A 22 -7.78 10.96 1.50
CA ALA A 22 -8.73 10.69 0.43
C ALA A 22 -8.58 11.69 -0.73
N SER A 23 -8.42 12.98 -0.42
CA SER A 23 -8.26 14.04 -1.45
C SER A 23 -6.93 13.94 -2.20
N ASN A 24 -5.91 13.35 -1.58
CA ASN A 24 -4.59 13.13 -2.20
C ASN A 24 -4.43 11.72 -2.79
N HIS A 25 -5.48 10.88 -2.74
CA HIS A 25 -5.46 9.50 -3.25
C HIS A 25 -4.21 8.75 -2.82
N VAL A 26 -3.91 8.78 -1.53
CA VAL A 26 -2.63 8.27 -1.01
C VAL A 26 -2.60 6.75 -1.04
N ALA A 27 -1.51 6.19 -1.55
CA ALA A 27 -1.12 4.80 -1.34
C ALA A 27 0.32 4.77 -0.80
N VAL A 28 0.58 3.89 0.17
CA VAL A 28 1.94 3.51 0.56
C VAL A 28 2.34 2.31 -0.29
N VAL A 29 3.53 2.34 -0.89
CA VAL A 29 4.03 1.26 -1.74
C VAL A 29 5.39 0.84 -1.25
N ASN A 30 5.62 -0.46 -1.20
CA ASN A 30 6.93 -1.07 -0.96
C ASN A 30 7.23 -2.06 -2.09
N ILE A 31 8.50 -2.09 -2.53
CA ILE A 31 9.00 -3.02 -3.53
C ILE A 31 10.32 -3.65 -3.10
N ASP A 32 10.45 -4.93 -3.41
CA ASP A 32 11.63 -5.77 -3.21
C ASP A 32 12.13 -6.32 -4.56
N PRO A 33 13.44 -6.53 -4.74
CA PRO A 33 14.48 -6.62 -3.70
C PRO A 33 15.15 -5.32 -3.24
N CYS A 34 14.88 -4.16 -3.85
CA CYS A 34 15.59 -2.92 -3.47
C CYS A 34 15.17 -2.35 -2.10
N GLY A 35 14.09 -2.87 -1.51
CA GLY A 35 13.54 -2.42 -0.22
C GLY A 35 12.95 -1.01 -0.26
N ARG A 36 12.72 -0.45 -1.46
CA ARG A 36 12.22 0.92 -1.61
C ARG A 36 10.79 1.00 -1.13
N GLN A 37 10.56 1.91 -0.18
CA GLN A 37 9.23 2.27 0.30
C GLN A 37 8.96 3.75 0.09
N GLY A 38 7.73 4.09 -0.30
CA GLY A 38 7.32 5.48 -0.49
C GLY A 38 5.82 5.64 -0.55
N MET A 39 5.38 6.88 -0.75
CA MET A 39 3.98 7.19 -0.98
C MET A 39 3.77 7.73 -2.38
N ILE A 40 2.63 7.37 -2.96
CA ILE A 40 2.23 7.76 -4.31
C ILE A 40 0.76 8.16 -4.30
N ASN A 41 0.39 9.09 -5.17
CA ASN A 41 -1.00 9.32 -5.50
C ASN A 41 -1.45 8.21 -6.45
N TYR A 42 -2.27 7.27 -5.99
CA TYR A 42 -2.62 6.09 -6.78
C TYR A 42 -3.37 6.44 -8.07
N LYS A 43 -4.01 7.61 -8.20
CA LYS A 43 -4.65 8.03 -9.46
C LYS A 43 -3.70 8.64 -10.48
N SER A 44 -2.83 9.55 -10.04
CA SER A 44 -1.91 10.29 -10.91
C SER A 44 -0.52 9.68 -11.03
N LEU A 45 -0.22 8.67 -10.21
CA LEU A 45 1.06 7.97 -10.12
C LEU A 45 2.25 8.87 -9.76
N LYS A 46 1.98 10.05 -9.17
CA LYS A 46 3.01 10.97 -8.70
C LYS A 46 3.43 10.66 -7.27
N ASN A 47 4.73 10.72 -7.00
CA ASN A 47 5.27 10.57 -5.65
C ASN A 47 4.69 11.65 -4.70
N ILE A 48 4.42 11.24 -3.46
CA ILE A 48 3.96 12.11 -2.39
C ILE A 48 5.06 12.18 -1.34
N ALA A 49 5.52 13.40 -1.04
CA ALA A 49 6.44 13.62 0.06
C ALA A 49 5.76 13.31 1.41
N PRO A 50 6.45 12.66 2.37
CA PRO A 50 5.90 12.30 3.67
C PRO A 50 5.17 13.44 4.40
N GLY A 51 5.89 14.42 4.94
CA GLY A 51 5.31 15.60 5.59
C GLY A 51 4.03 15.30 6.41
N LYS A 52 2.99 16.12 6.19
CA LYS A 52 1.68 15.96 6.87
C LYS A 52 0.91 14.71 6.42
N ILE A 53 1.17 14.21 5.21
CA ILE A 53 0.45 13.04 4.67
C ILE A 53 0.94 11.78 5.36
N GLY A 54 2.25 11.57 5.50
CA GLY A 54 2.85 10.45 6.21
C GLY A 54 2.42 10.45 7.68
N GLN A 55 2.41 11.62 8.32
CA GLN A 55 1.85 11.78 9.67
C GLN A 55 0.38 11.37 9.74
N ALA A 56 -0.44 11.73 8.74
CA ALA A 56 -1.85 11.34 8.69
C ALA A 56 -2.03 9.83 8.42
N VAL A 57 -1.16 9.20 7.62
CA VAL A 57 -1.19 7.76 7.35
C VAL A 57 -0.85 6.95 8.61
N CYS A 58 0.18 7.34 9.36
CA CYS A 58 0.65 6.56 10.51
C CYS A 58 0.02 6.99 11.84
N GLY A 59 -0.37 8.26 11.99
CA GLY A 59 -0.77 8.84 13.28
C GLY A 59 -2.21 8.56 13.71
N ILE A 60 -3.05 7.95 12.87
CA ILE A 60 -4.41 7.55 13.26
C ILE A 60 -4.79 6.18 12.66
N PRO A 61 -5.73 5.45 13.28
CA PRO A 61 -6.26 4.21 12.72
C PRO A 61 -7.08 4.45 11.44
N HIS A 62 -6.89 3.58 10.45
CA HIS A 62 -7.61 3.56 9.16
C HIS A 62 -8.18 2.18 8.84
N ARG A 63 -9.29 2.15 8.09
CA ARG A 63 -9.62 0.98 7.27
C ARG A 63 -8.65 0.94 6.11
N ARG A 64 -8.19 -0.25 5.70
CA ARG A 64 -7.20 -0.35 4.64
C ARG A 64 -7.54 -1.42 3.63
N THR A 65 -7.09 -1.17 2.42
CA THR A 65 -6.94 -2.17 1.36
C THR A 65 -5.45 -2.39 1.14
N ILE A 66 -5.01 -3.64 1.23
CA ILE A 66 -3.63 -4.03 1.02
C ILE A 66 -3.60 -4.96 -0.19
N TYR A 67 -2.86 -4.57 -1.23
CA TYR A 67 -2.67 -5.37 -2.42
C TYR A 67 -1.23 -5.86 -2.46
N LEU A 68 -1.02 -7.17 -2.48
CA LEU A 68 0.30 -7.78 -2.54
C LEU A 68 0.50 -8.43 -3.91
N SER A 69 1.71 -8.32 -4.47
CA SER A 69 2.02 -8.94 -5.75
C SER A 69 3.44 -9.51 -5.78
N ALA A 70 3.56 -10.74 -6.29
CA ALA A 70 4.78 -11.23 -6.90
C ALA A 70 4.74 -10.88 -8.40
N LEU A 71 5.84 -10.32 -8.90
CA LEU A 71 6.01 -9.92 -10.30
C LEU A 71 6.97 -10.89 -10.95
N CYS A 72 6.52 -11.52 -12.03
CA CYS A 72 7.18 -12.65 -12.63
C CYS A 72 7.41 -12.45 -14.13
N ILE A 73 8.42 -13.13 -14.65
CA ILE A 73 8.71 -13.26 -16.08
C ILE A 73 8.68 -14.75 -16.41
N ASP A 74 7.85 -15.15 -17.36
CA ASP A 74 7.74 -16.56 -17.75
C ASP A 74 8.90 -17.02 -18.65
N ALA A 75 8.88 -18.30 -19.08
CA ALA A 75 9.94 -18.86 -19.92
C ALA A 75 10.02 -18.24 -21.34
N ARG A 76 8.97 -17.52 -21.78
CA ARG A 76 8.91 -16.81 -23.06
C ARG A 76 9.38 -15.36 -22.95
N GLY A 77 9.57 -14.88 -21.71
CA GLY A 77 9.87 -13.48 -21.43
C GLY A 77 8.63 -12.62 -21.16
N ASP A 78 7.44 -13.23 -21.08
CA ASP A 78 6.19 -12.51 -20.85
C ASP A 78 6.03 -12.16 -19.36
N ARG A 79 5.66 -10.90 -19.09
CA ARG A 79 5.41 -10.40 -17.73
C ARG A 79 4.05 -10.88 -17.24
N TYR A 80 3.98 -11.36 -16.00
CA TYR A 80 2.72 -11.65 -15.30
C TYR A 80 2.82 -11.38 -13.80
N SER A 81 1.68 -11.23 -13.15
CA SER A 81 1.56 -11.04 -11.71
C SER A 81 0.84 -12.22 -11.04
N LYS A 82 1.29 -12.59 -9.85
CA LYS A 82 0.48 -13.33 -8.88
C LYS A 82 0.17 -12.40 -7.73
N SER A 83 -1.10 -12.14 -7.47
CA SER A 83 -1.50 -11.12 -6.50
C SER A 83 -2.61 -11.59 -5.56
N VAL A 84 -2.72 -10.89 -4.44
CA VAL A 84 -3.83 -11.04 -3.49
C VAL A 84 -4.20 -9.69 -2.92
N GLU A 85 -5.50 -9.44 -2.79
CA GLU A 85 -6.04 -8.30 -2.04
C GLU A 85 -6.43 -8.78 -0.63
N VAL A 86 -6.00 -8.02 0.37
CA VAL A 86 -6.27 -8.25 1.79
C VAL A 86 -6.89 -6.97 2.35
N ALA A 87 -8.11 -7.07 2.84
CA ALA A 87 -8.80 -6.00 3.54
C ALA A 87 -9.04 -6.46 4.99
N PRO A 88 -8.21 -6.01 5.97
CA PRO A 88 -8.42 -6.37 7.36
C PRO A 88 -9.79 -5.89 7.87
N ASP A 89 -10.48 -6.76 8.60
CA ASP A 89 -11.77 -6.44 9.23
C ASP A 89 -11.59 -5.48 10.42
N GLY A 90 -11.45 -4.18 10.13
CA GLY A 90 -11.33 -3.19 11.19
C GLY A 90 -10.64 -1.89 10.81
N VAL A 91 -10.28 -1.14 11.85
CA VAL A 91 -9.58 0.14 11.74
C VAL A 91 -8.28 0.02 12.52
N TYR A 92 -7.15 -0.01 11.81
CA TYR A 92 -5.84 -0.32 12.39
C TYR A 92 -4.84 0.82 12.18
N LEU A 93 -3.95 1.01 13.15
CA LEU A 93 -2.74 1.82 12.96
C LEU A 93 -1.79 1.10 12.00
N SER A 94 -0.91 1.85 11.34
CA SER A 94 0.11 1.26 10.45
C SER A 94 0.93 0.18 11.17
N ASP A 95 1.34 0.46 12.41
CA ASP A 95 2.21 -0.40 13.22
C ASP A 95 1.56 -1.74 13.59
N HIS A 96 0.24 -1.89 13.43
CA HIS A 96 -0.48 -3.14 13.70
C HIS A 96 -0.70 -3.99 12.45
N LEU A 97 -0.23 -3.54 11.29
CA LEU A 97 -0.41 -4.25 10.01
C LEU A 97 0.82 -5.03 9.57
N GLU A 98 1.96 -4.83 10.24
CA GLU A 98 3.24 -5.44 9.86
C GLU A 98 3.15 -6.96 9.80
N ASP A 99 2.71 -7.62 10.88
CA ASP A 99 2.58 -9.08 10.93
C ASP A 99 1.64 -9.63 9.85
N VAL A 100 0.54 -8.93 9.56
CA VAL A 100 -0.44 -9.34 8.54
C VAL A 100 0.15 -9.22 7.14
N ILE A 101 0.80 -8.09 6.85
CA ILE A 101 1.47 -7.87 5.56
C ILE A 101 2.57 -8.90 5.40
N GLU A 102 3.43 -9.09 6.39
CA GLU A 102 4.55 -10.02 6.33
C GLU A 102 4.08 -11.46 6.11
N HIS A 103 3.07 -11.91 6.85
CA HIS A 103 2.50 -13.24 6.70
C HIS A 103 1.94 -13.47 5.29
N CYS A 104 1.06 -12.57 4.82
CA CYS A 104 0.46 -12.67 3.50
C CYS A 104 1.51 -12.56 2.39
N TYR A 105 2.52 -11.72 2.58
CA TYR A 105 3.60 -11.50 1.62
C TYR A 105 4.49 -12.73 1.45
N LYS A 106 4.94 -13.32 2.56
CA LYS A 106 5.71 -14.57 2.55
C LYS A 106 4.94 -15.69 1.87
N LYS A 107 3.69 -15.89 2.28
CA LYS A 107 2.81 -16.89 1.67
C LYS A 107 2.66 -16.68 0.16
N LEU A 108 2.36 -15.45 -0.29
CA LEU A 108 2.21 -15.13 -1.70
C LEU A 108 3.49 -15.45 -2.48
N ARG A 109 4.65 -15.08 -1.93
CA ARG A 109 5.94 -15.37 -2.54
C ARG A 109 6.20 -16.86 -2.62
N ASP A 110 5.98 -17.61 -1.55
CA ASP A 110 6.23 -19.06 -1.50
C ASP A 110 5.36 -19.82 -2.52
N GLU A 111 4.14 -19.37 -2.74
CA GLU A 111 3.23 -19.96 -3.73
C GLU A 111 3.49 -19.49 -5.18
N ALA A 112 4.36 -18.51 -5.39
CA ALA A 112 4.78 -18.08 -6.72
C ALA A 112 5.97 -18.92 -7.21
N ASN A 113 6.14 -19.01 -8.53
CA ASN A 113 7.27 -19.75 -9.10
C ASN A 113 8.58 -19.01 -8.84
N GLN A 114 9.39 -19.53 -7.91
CA GLN A 114 10.64 -18.89 -7.46
C GLN A 114 11.62 -18.59 -8.60
N SER A 115 11.65 -19.43 -9.65
CA SER A 115 12.52 -19.21 -10.81
C SER A 115 12.10 -18.05 -11.72
N GLN A 116 10.85 -17.60 -11.59
CA GLN A 116 10.23 -16.60 -12.45
C GLN A 116 10.03 -15.26 -11.73
N ILE A 117 10.10 -15.22 -10.39
CA ILE A 117 9.98 -13.98 -9.61
C ILE A 117 11.18 -13.08 -9.87
N VAL A 118 10.92 -11.88 -10.37
CA VAL A 118 11.94 -10.83 -10.54
C VAL A 118 11.80 -9.73 -9.51
N ALA A 119 10.61 -9.54 -8.97
CA ALA A 119 10.30 -8.54 -7.95
C ALA A 119 9.04 -8.95 -7.18
N SER A 120 8.82 -8.30 -6.05
CA SER A 120 7.54 -8.35 -5.35
C SER A 120 7.31 -7.06 -4.59
N GLY A 121 6.09 -6.86 -4.11
CA GLY A 121 5.80 -5.68 -3.31
C GLY A 121 4.37 -5.67 -2.82
N TRP A 122 4.04 -4.59 -2.13
CA TRP A 122 2.70 -4.36 -1.62
C TRP A 122 2.30 -2.90 -1.74
N ILE A 123 0.99 -2.67 -1.83
CA ILE A 123 0.34 -1.36 -1.89
C ILE A 123 -0.66 -1.32 -0.73
N ALA A 124 -0.57 -0.33 0.14
CA ALA A 124 -1.52 -0.11 1.23
C ALA A 124 -2.23 1.24 1.05
N ILE A 125 -3.54 1.19 0.86
CA ILE A 125 -4.42 2.36 0.74
C ILE A 125 -5.14 2.56 2.08
N PRO A 126 -5.09 3.74 2.71
CA PRO A 126 -5.76 4.05 3.98
C PRO A 126 -7.27 4.33 3.79
N GLU A 127 -7.92 3.54 2.93
CA GLU A 127 -9.33 3.57 2.61
C GLU A 127 -9.80 2.14 2.30
N ALA A 128 -11.08 1.85 2.54
CA ALA A 128 -11.68 0.59 2.12
C ALA A 128 -12.18 0.73 0.67
N MET A 129 -11.45 0.13 -0.25
CA MET A 129 -11.78 0.06 -1.68
C MET A 129 -11.28 -1.26 -2.28
N SER A 130 -11.69 -1.60 -3.49
CA SER A 130 -11.01 -2.64 -4.25
C SER A 130 -10.02 -1.99 -5.22
N LEU A 131 -8.83 -2.55 -5.33
CA LEU A 131 -7.82 -2.13 -6.29
C LEU A 131 -7.74 -3.18 -7.39
N ASP A 132 -8.20 -2.82 -8.59
CA ASP A 132 -8.12 -3.74 -9.73
C ASP A 132 -6.66 -4.03 -10.12
N GLU A 133 -6.43 -5.22 -10.67
CA GLU A 133 -5.08 -5.71 -11.00
C GLU A 133 -4.36 -4.81 -12.00
N ALA A 134 -5.07 -4.27 -13.00
CA ALA A 134 -4.48 -3.37 -13.99
C ALA A 134 -4.02 -2.05 -13.34
N HIS A 135 -4.76 -1.55 -12.36
CA HIS A 135 -4.40 -0.36 -11.61
C HIS A 135 -3.20 -0.64 -10.70
N ALA A 136 -3.21 -1.75 -9.96
CA ALA A 136 -2.06 -2.17 -9.16
C ALA A 136 -0.80 -2.32 -10.02
N ALA A 137 -0.91 -2.92 -11.21
CA ALA A 137 0.20 -3.06 -12.14
C ALA A 137 0.80 -1.71 -12.57
N ARG A 138 -0.03 -0.71 -12.88
CA ARG A 138 0.45 0.66 -13.19
C ARG A 138 1.17 1.32 -12.01
N ILE A 139 0.71 1.08 -10.78
CA ILE A 139 1.36 1.61 -9.58
C ILE A 139 2.74 0.97 -9.42
N PHE A 140 2.84 -0.35 -9.54
CA PHE A 140 4.12 -1.06 -9.47
C PHE A 140 5.08 -0.62 -10.58
N GLU A 141 4.59 -0.45 -11.81
CA GLU A 141 5.39 0.10 -12.91
C GLU A 141 5.92 1.50 -12.57
N ALA A 142 5.05 2.41 -12.10
CA ALA A 142 5.42 3.78 -11.77
C ALA A 142 6.46 3.88 -10.63
N VAL A 143 6.48 2.93 -9.69
CA VAL A 143 7.51 2.90 -8.64
C VAL A 143 8.78 2.15 -9.04
N GLY A 144 8.84 1.60 -10.25
CA GLY A 144 10.02 0.93 -10.80
C GLY A 144 10.13 -0.54 -10.42
N ALA A 145 9.01 -1.23 -10.12
CA ALA A 145 9.05 -2.60 -9.62
C ALA A 145 9.67 -3.60 -10.61
N TRP A 146 9.59 -3.35 -11.93
CA TRP A 146 10.18 -4.19 -12.98
C TRP A 146 11.65 -3.89 -13.29
N HIS A 147 12.19 -2.80 -12.72
CA HIS A 147 13.54 -2.32 -12.98
C HIS A 147 14.25 -2.08 -11.66
N GLN A 148 14.48 -3.16 -10.91
CA GLN A 148 15.13 -3.10 -9.59
C GLN A 148 16.58 -3.57 -9.67
N GLU A 149 17.47 -2.73 -9.17
CA GLU A 149 18.84 -3.12 -8.84
C GLU A 149 18.86 -3.60 -7.39
N LYS A 150 19.49 -4.75 -7.12
CA LYS A 150 19.75 -5.18 -5.74
C LYS A 150 20.69 -4.15 -5.10
N VAL A 151 20.23 -3.50 -4.03
CA VAL A 151 21.14 -2.77 -3.16
C VAL A 151 22.06 -3.83 -2.53
N ALA A 152 23.38 -3.69 -2.73
CA ALA A 152 24.35 -4.60 -2.11
C ALA A 152 24.17 -4.58 -0.58
N ALA A 153 24.09 -5.76 0.01
CA ALA A 153 23.91 -5.96 1.45
C ALA A 153 25.14 -5.54 2.25
#